data_AF-A0A5K9RQP3-F1
#
_entry.id   AF-A0A5K9RQP3-F1
#
_cell.length_a   1.000
_cell.length_b   1.000
_cell.length_c   1.000
_cell.angle_alpha   90.00
_cell.angle_beta   90.00
_cell.angle_gamma   90.00
#
_symmetry.space_group_name_H-M   'P 1'
#
loop_
_entity.id
_entity.type
_entity.pdbx_description
1 polymer ?
#
loop_
_entity_poly.entity_id
_entity_poly.type
_entity_poly.pdbx_seq_one_letter_code
_entity_poly.pdbx_strand_id
1 'polypeptide(L)' 'MRKKVDVLSMDNEKAREFFMKPSSYFSQNLPKYFNLGYLLESAESKLGKKQLKKEMYFENKVYSNFPNVNF' A
#
# COMPACT_ATOMS: atom_id res chain seq x y z
N MET A 1 0.65 10.68 24.87
CA MET A 1 -0.44 10.51 23.89
C MET A 1 0.15 10.19 22.52
N ARG A 2 -0.29 9.11 21.85
CA ARG A 2 0.06 8.90 20.42
C ARG A 2 -0.76 9.87 19.57
N LYS A 3 -0.08 10.66 18.74
CA LYS A 3 -0.74 11.54 17.76
C LYS A 3 -1.47 10.66 16.75
N LYS A 4 -2.80 10.76 16.69
CA LYS A 4 -3.60 10.11 15.64
C LYS A 4 -3.31 10.80 14.32
N VAL A 5 -3.15 10.02 13.27
CA VAL A 5 -2.89 10.54 11.92
C VAL A 5 -4.04 10.12 11.04
N ASP A 6 -4.67 11.08 10.36
CA ASP A 6 -5.69 10.79 9.36
C ASP A 6 -5.02 10.52 8.02
N VAL A 7 -5.11 9.27 7.58
CA VAL A 7 -4.53 8.79 6.32
C VAL A 7 -5.13 9.52 5.11
N LEU A 8 -6.41 9.88 5.17
CA LEU A 8 -7.09 10.54 4.05
C LEU A 8 -6.66 12.00 3.88
N SER A 9 -6.02 12.58 4.90
CA SER A 9 -5.48 13.94 4.86
C SER A 9 -4.03 14.01 4.34
N MET A 10 -3.40 12.87 4.05
CA MET A 10 -2.02 12.81 3.57
C MET A 10 -1.93 13.09 2.07
N ASP A 11 -0.91 13.84 1.67
CA ASP A 11 -0.45 13.84 0.29
C ASP A 11 0.24 12.50 -0.06
N ASN A 12 0.49 12.29 -1.35
CA ASN A 12 1.06 11.06 -1.87
C ASN A 12 2.47 10.75 -1.29
N GLU A 13 3.30 11.76 -1.09
CA GLU A 13 4.66 11.59 -0.55
C GLU A 13 4.62 11.18 0.92
N LYS A 14 3.86 11.90 1.76
CA LYS A 14 3.68 11.58 3.17
C LYS A 14 3.02 10.23 3.37
N ALA A 15 2.02 9.89 2.54
CA ALA A 15 1.39 8.58 2.58
C ALA A 15 2.40 7.47 2.29
N ARG A 16 3.24 7.63 1.26
CA ARG A 16 4.30 6.67 0.92
C ARG A 16 5.26 6.46 2.08
N GLU A 17 5.79 7.54 2.66
CA GLU A 17 6.70 7.46 3.80
C GLU A 17 6.05 6.82 5.04
N PHE A 18 4.78 7.12 5.28
CA PHE A 18 4.03 6.56 6.41
C PHE A 18 3.83 5.05 6.26
N PHE A 19 3.40 4.59 5.09
CA PHE A 19 3.11 3.17 4.85
C PHE A 19 4.36 2.31 4.72
N MET A 20 5.52 2.87 4.39
CA MET A 20 6.82 2.16 4.34
C MET A 20 7.45 1.92 5.72
N LYS A 21 6.86 2.41 6.81
CA LYS A 21 7.37 2.15 8.16
C LYS A 21 7.04 0.71 8.58
N PRO A 22 7.93 0.00 9.28
CA PRO A 22 7.66 -1.36 9.78
C PRO A 22 6.38 -1.46 10.63
N SER A 23 6.07 -0.40 11.39
CA SER A 23 4.85 -0.31 12.20
C SER A 23 3.55 -0.28 11.40
N SER A 24 3.64 0.00 10.11
CA SER A 24 2.50 0.10 9.19
C SER A 24 2.22 -1.23 8.48
N TYR A 25 3.10 -2.22 8.62
CA TYR A 25 2.94 -3.52 8.00
C TYR A 25 2.01 -4.42 8.80
N PHE A 26 1.17 -5.15 8.07
CA PHE A 26 0.30 -6.17 8.59
C PHE A 26 0.90 -7.54 8.30
N SER A 27 1.29 -8.27 9.34
CA SER A 27 1.97 -9.57 9.22
C SER A 27 1.09 -10.77 9.57
N GLN A 28 -0.19 -10.55 9.91
CA GLN A 28 -1.09 -11.67 10.19
C GLN A 28 -1.62 -12.28 8.89
N ASN A 29 -1.94 -13.57 8.96
CA ASN A 29 -2.59 -14.24 7.85
C ASN A 29 -3.94 -13.60 7.56
N LEU A 30 -4.11 -13.19 6.31
CA LEU A 30 -5.39 -12.68 5.84
C LEU A 30 -6.42 -13.83 5.86
N PRO A 31 -7.68 -13.56 6.20
CA PRO A 31 -8.72 -14.58 6.17
C PRO A 31 -8.82 -15.26 4.80
N LYS A 32 -9.28 -16.51 4.73
CA LYS A 32 -9.40 -17.26 3.46
C LYS A 32 -10.30 -16.58 2.42
N TYR A 33 -11.24 -15.76 2.87
CA TYR A 33 -12.14 -14.98 2.01
C TYR A 33 -11.53 -13.64 1.55
N PHE A 34 -10.37 -13.26 2.07
CA PHE A 34 -9.71 -12.02 1.68
C PHE A 34 -9.10 -12.17 0.28
N ASN A 35 -9.58 -11.36 -0.65
CA ASN A 35 -9.10 -11.33 -2.03
C ASN A 35 -8.52 -9.96 -2.33
N LEU A 36 -7.19 -9.86 -2.34
CA LEU A 36 -6.49 -8.61 -2.65
C LEU A 36 -6.79 -8.12 -4.08
N GLY A 37 -6.93 -9.05 -5.04
CA GLY A 37 -7.25 -8.71 -6.44
C GLY A 37 -8.60 -8.01 -6.56
N TYR A 38 -9.63 -8.53 -5.88
CA TYR A 38 -10.95 -7.91 -5.85
C TYR A 38 -10.92 -6.49 -5.27
N LEU A 39 -10.12 -6.27 -4.21
CA LEU A 39 -9.97 -4.93 -3.62
C LEU A 39 -9.30 -3.95 -4.58
N LEU A 40 -8.27 -4.39 -5.30
CA LEU A 40 -7.58 -3.57 -6.29
C LEU A 40 -8.51 -3.21 -7.47
N GLU A 41 -9.25 -4.18 -8.00
CA GLU A 41 -10.25 -3.94 -9.06
C GLU A 41 -11.36 -2.97 -8.60
N SER A 42 -11.86 -3.16 -7.38
CA SER A 42 -12.85 -2.24 -6.79
C SER A 42 -12.28 -0.82 -6.65
N ALA A 43 -11.03 -0.69 -6.19
CA ALA A 43 -10.37 0.60 -6.05
C ALA A 43 -10.15 1.27 -7.41
N GLU A 44 -9.73 0.53 -8.44
CA GLU A 44 -9.62 1.05 -9.82
C GLU A 44 -10.96 1.62 -10.30
N SER A 45 -12.05 0.86 -10.11
CA SER A 45 -13.39 1.28 -10.53
C SER A 45 -13.82 2.59 -9.88
N LYS A 46 -13.51 2.77 -8.58
CA LYS A 46 -13.87 3.96 -7.80
C LYS A 46 -13.00 5.16 -8.11
N LEU A 47 -11.71 4.94 -8.39
CA LEU A 47 -10.76 6.00 -8.69
C LEU A 47 -10.91 6.52 -10.12
N GLY A 48 -11.61 5.80 -11.00
CA GLY A 48 -11.83 6.18 -12.40
C GLY A 48 -10.52 6.21 -13.23
N LYS A 49 -9.43 5.66 -12.68
CA LYS A 49 -8.10 5.63 -13.29
C LYS A 49 -7.69 4.18 -13.53
N LYS A 50 -7.52 3.79 -14.79
CA LYS A 50 -6.93 2.50 -15.22
C LYS A 50 -5.39 2.45 -15.04
N GLN A 51 -4.89 3.10 -13.98
CA GLN A 51 -3.45 3.28 -13.75
C GLN A 51 -2.89 2.28 -12.74
N LEU A 52 -3.73 1.50 -12.06
CA LEU A 52 -3.29 0.41 -11.19
C LEU A 52 -2.98 -0.83 -12.04
N LYS A 53 -2.16 -0.65 -13.10
CA LYS A 53 -1.73 -1.74 -13.96
C LYS A 53 -0.93 -2.73 -13.13
N LYS A 54 -1.34 -4.00 -13.19
CA LYS A 54 -0.72 -5.12 -12.48
C LYS A 54 0.81 -5.18 -12.71
N GLU A 55 1.27 -4.75 -13.88
CA GLU A 55 2.68 -4.70 -14.25
C GLU A 55 3.51 -3.69 -13.41
N MET A 56 2.94 -2.55 -12.99
CA MET A 56 3.69 -1.51 -12.25
C MET A 56 4.01 -1.89 -10.81
N TYR A 57 3.35 -2.90 -10.25
CA TYR A 57 3.58 -3.36 -8.87
C TYR A 57 4.79 -4.28 -8.73
N PHE A 58 5.22 -4.89 -9.84
CA PHE A 58 6.31 -5.88 -9.87
C PHE A 58 7.46 -5.46 -10.79
N GLU A 59 7.38 -4.31 -11.46
CA GLU A 59 8.57 -3.69 -12.03
C GLU A 59 9.60 -3.54 -10.91
N ASN A 60 10.82 -4.02 -11.16
CA ASN A 60 11.97 -4.10 -10.26
C ASN A 60 12.43 -2.72 -9.73
N LYS A 61 11.53 -1.95 -9.12
CA LYS A 61 11.89 -0.80 -8.31
C LYS A 61 12.51 -1.38 -7.07
N VAL A 62 13.83 -1.37 -7.06
CA VAL A 62 14.61 -1.78 -5.91
C VAL A 62 14.27 -0.81 -4.78
N TYR A 63 13.41 -1.22 -3.85
CA TYR A 63 13.12 -0.48 -2.62
C TYR A 63 14.27 -0.62 -1.60
N SER A 64 15.50 -0.88 -2.06
CA SER A 64 16.72 -1.12 -1.26
C SER A 64 17.04 -0.01 -0.30
N ASN A 65 16.55 1.18 -0.58
CA ASN A 65 16.80 2.36 0.25
C ASN A 65 15.86 2.41 1.47
N PHE A 66 14.88 1.50 1.59
CA PHE A 66 14.00 1.40 2.74
C PHE A 66 14.43 0.22 3.63
N PRO A 67 15.06 0.48 4.78
CA PRO A 67 15.40 -0.58 5.71
C PRO A 67 14.10 -1.26 6.15
N ASN A 68 14.06 -2.60 6.02
CA ASN A 68 12.95 -3.50 6.41
C ASN A 68 11.80 -3.69 5.41
N VAL A 69 11.94 -3.32 4.13
CA VAL A 69 11.08 -3.87 3.07
C VAL A 69 11.65 -5.23 2.66
N ASN A 70 10.94 -6.34 2.92
CA ASN A 70 11.36 -7.66 2.45
C ASN A 70 11.21 -7.75 0.93
N PHE A 71 12.28 -8.19 0.25
CA PHE A 71 12.32 -8.53 -1.16
C PHE A 71 11.79 -9.95 -1.41
#